data_AF-A0A6L9ZE48-F1
#
_entry.id   AF-A0A6L9ZE48-F1
#
_cell.length_a   1.000
_cell.length_b   1.000
_cell.length_c   1.000
_cell.angle_alpha   90.00
_cell.angle_beta   90.00
_cell.angle_gamma   90.00
#
_symmetry.space_group_name_H-M   'P 1'
#
loop_
_entity.id
_entity.type
_entity.pdbx_description
1 polymer ?
#
loop_
_entity_poly.entity_id
_entity_poly.type
_entity_poly.pdbx_seq_one_letter_code
_entity_poly.pdbx_strand_id
1 'polypeptide(L)'
;MDDFAQALEEYDYEFKQGQVVRGRVNNYESDGAYVDIGGKSLAYIPIREVSLELDQDWSEVLPLDEDIDFLIIREQNADGQVTLSRRQLEIKQVWDDLMELQENGKSLDV
;
A
#
# COMPACT_ATOMS: atom_id res chain seq x y z
N MET A 1 -10.03 -35.46 1.87
CA MET A 1 -8.63 -35.04 2.08
C MET A 1 -8.30 -33.82 1.22
N ASP A 2 -9.24 -33.39 0.36
CA ASP A 2 -9.08 -32.34 -0.65
C ASP A 2 -9.55 -30.94 -0.21
N ASP A 3 -10.32 -30.82 0.89
CA ASP A 3 -10.77 -29.53 1.44
C ASP A 3 -9.62 -28.64 1.96
N PHE A 4 -8.52 -29.25 2.42
CA PHE A 4 -7.39 -28.52 2.98
C PHE A 4 -6.52 -27.86 1.91
N ALA A 5 -6.51 -28.42 0.68
CA ALA A 5 -5.81 -27.84 -0.45
C ALA A 5 -6.57 -26.63 -1.01
N GLN A 6 -7.90 -26.70 -1.07
CA GLN A 6 -8.73 -25.63 -1.63
C GLN A 6 -8.82 -24.41 -0.71
N ALA A 7 -8.84 -24.61 0.62
CA ALA A 7 -8.82 -23.50 1.58
C ALA A 7 -7.46 -22.77 1.65
N LEU A 8 -6.37 -23.43 1.24
CA LEU A 8 -5.04 -22.83 1.19
C LEU A 8 -4.84 -21.97 -0.07
N GLU A 9 -5.58 -22.27 -1.15
CA GLU A 9 -5.52 -21.56 -2.43
C GLU A 9 -6.39 -20.28 -2.45
N GLU A 10 -7.34 -20.12 -1.52
CA GLU A 10 -8.21 -18.94 -1.42
C GLU A 10 -7.55 -17.71 -0.76
N TYR A 11 -6.32 -17.85 -0.26
CA TYR A 11 -5.50 -16.74 0.23
C TYR A 11 -4.19 -16.65 -0.55
N ASP A 12 -4.28 -16.71 -1.88
CA ASP A 12 -3.27 -16.07 -2.70
C ASP A 12 -3.41 -14.56 -2.41
N TYR A 13 -2.58 -14.04 -1.51
CA TYR A 13 -2.33 -12.61 -1.39
C TYR A 13 -1.67 -12.18 -2.71
N GLU A 14 -2.47 -12.15 -3.78
CA GLU A 14 -2.09 -11.60 -5.06
C GLU A 14 -1.91 -10.11 -4.80
N PHE A 15 -0.67 -9.72 -4.48
CA PHE A 15 -0.22 -8.35 -4.35
C PHE A 15 -0.38 -7.64 -5.71
N LYS A 16 -1.62 -7.31 -6.04
CA LYS A 16 -2.01 -6.70 -7.31
C LYS A 16 -1.75 -5.21 -7.27
N GLN A 17 -1.34 -4.67 -8.41
CA GLN A 17 -1.24 -3.23 -8.61
C GLN A 17 -2.59 -2.56 -8.29
N GLY A 18 -2.56 -1.50 -7.48
CA GLY A 18 -3.74 -0.74 -7.05
C GLY A 18 -4.41 -1.27 -5.77
N GLN A 19 -3.89 -2.36 -5.20
CA GLN A 19 -4.33 -2.86 -3.90
C GLN A 19 -3.65 -2.09 -2.76
N VAL A 20 -4.40 -1.87 -1.68
CA VAL A 20 -3.89 -1.30 -0.43
C VAL A 20 -3.43 -2.45 0.45
N VAL A 21 -2.21 -2.36 0.96
CA VAL A 21 -1.62 -3.34 1.87
C VAL A 21 -1.07 -2.65 3.09
N ARG A 22 -1.22 -3.30 4.24
CA ARG A 22 -0.63 -2.81 5.48
C ARG A 22 0.76 -3.40 5.64
N GLY A 23 1.72 -2.54 5.91
CA GLY A 23 3.13 -2.93 6.03
C GLY A 23 3.82 -2.22 7.17
N ARG A 24 4.85 -2.87 7.70
CA ARG A 24 5.69 -2.35 8.75
C ARG A 24 7.02 -1.86 8.21
N VAL A 25 7.39 -0.63 8.52
CA VAL A 25 8.70 -0.11 8.10
C VAL A 25 9.79 -0.83 8.88
N ASN A 26 10.61 -1.59 8.16
CA ASN A 26 11.71 -2.35 8.74
C ASN A 26 12.98 -1.51 8.79
N ASN A 27 13.30 -0.81 7.68
CA ASN A 27 14.50 0.01 7.59
C ASN A 27 14.37 1.12 6.53
N TYR A 28 15.15 2.20 6.65
CA TYR A 28 15.29 3.22 5.62
C TYR A 28 16.64 3.10 4.91
N GLU A 29 16.65 3.52 3.65
CA GLU A 29 17.82 3.65 2.79
C GLU A 29 17.92 5.10 2.27
N SER A 30 19.05 5.44 1.64
CA SER A 30 19.24 6.78 1.08
C SER A 30 18.32 7.09 -0.12
N ASP A 31 17.82 6.06 -0.81
CA ASP A 31 16.95 6.18 -1.99
C ASP A 31 15.48 5.78 -1.72
N GLY A 32 15.17 5.27 -0.52
CA GLY A 32 13.85 4.73 -0.21
C GLY A 32 13.75 4.08 1.17
N ALA A 33 12.76 3.21 1.35
CA ALA A 33 12.59 2.41 2.56
C ALA A 33 12.14 0.99 2.25
N TYR A 34 12.42 0.08 3.19
CA TYR A 34 11.96 -1.30 3.15
C TYR A 34 10.83 -1.52 4.14
N VAL A 35 9.75 -2.09 3.63
CA VAL A 35 8.51 -2.34 4.37
C VAL A 35 8.21 -3.83 4.32
N ASP A 36 7.99 -4.44 5.48
CA ASP A 36 7.51 -5.80 5.58
C ASP A 36 5.98 -5.82 5.45
N ILE A 37 5.47 -6.51 4.43
CA ILE A 37 4.03 -6.65 4.17
C ILE A 37 3.55 -8.11 4.36
N GLY A 38 4.33 -8.96 5.02
CA GLY A 38 4.03 -10.39 5.14
C GLY A 38 4.15 -11.20 3.82
N GLY A 39 4.80 -10.63 2.80
CA GLY A 39 5.09 -11.31 1.53
C GLY A 39 6.36 -12.18 1.59
N LYS A 40 6.72 -12.79 0.44
CA LYS A 40 7.98 -13.56 0.31
C LYS A 40 9.23 -12.71 0.45
N SER A 41 9.15 -11.44 0.06
CA SER A 41 10.25 -10.47 0.12
C SER A 41 9.75 -9.14 0.67
N LEU A 42 10.68 -8.35 1.22
CA LEU A 42 10.40 -6.99 1.65
C LEU A 42 9.96 -6.13 0.46
N ALA A 43 8.99 -5.26 0.71
CA ALA A 43 8.54 -4.27 -0.23
C ALA A 43 9.46 -3.05 -0.21
N TYR A 44 9.66 -2.44 -1.38
CA TYR A 44 10.46 -1.23 -1.53
C TYR A 44 9.58 -0.03 -1.80
N ILE A 45 9.77 1.04 -1.05
CA ILE A 45 9.16 2.34 -1.33
C ILE A 45 10.26 3.33 -1.72
N PRO A 46 10.28 3.84 -2.96
CA PRO A 46 11.24 4.86 -3.35
C PRO A 46 10.88 6.19 -2.66
N ILE A 47 11.90 6.98 -2.32
CA ILE A 47 11.76 8.30 -1.68
C ILE A 47 10.68 9.18 -2.32
N ARG A 48 10.58 9.15 -3.65
CA ARG A 48 9.63 9.97 -4.44
C ARG A 48 8.16 9.61 -4.20
N GLU A 49 7.91 8.41 -3.69
CA GLU A 49 6.59 7.84 -3.43
C GLU A 49 6.25 7.80 -1.93
N VAL A 50 7.17 8.23 -1.06
CA VAL A 50 6.97 8.36 0.39
C VAL A 50 5.99 9.47 0.70
N SER A 51 6.23 10.67 0.16
CA SER A 51 5.37 11.84 0.33
C SER A 51 5.31 12.68 -0.94
N LEU A 52 4.23 13.46 -1.06
CA LEU A 52 4.09 14.52 -2.07
C LEU A 52 5.06 15.68 -1.83
N GLU A 53 5.36 15.96 -0.56
CA GLU A 53 6.21 17.06 -0.13
C GLU A 53 7.65 16.57 0.10
N LEU A 54 8.61 17.18 -0.61
CA LEU A 54 10.05 16.88 -0.51
C LEU A 54 10.69 17.35 0.80
N ASP A 55 10.04 18.25 1.52
CA ASP A 55 10.53 18.91 2.74
C ASP A 55 9.97 18.29 4.03
N GLN A 56 9.17 17.23 3.93
CA GLN A 56 8.59 16.58 5.10
C GLN A 56 9.51 15.49 5.65
N ASP A 57 9.71 15.47 6.97
CA ASP A 57 10.53 14.46 7.65
C ASP A 57 9.95 13.05 7.41
N TRP A 58 10.74 12.17 6.80
CA TRP A 58 10.27 10.83 6.44
C TRP A 58 9.96 9.99 7.69
N SER A 59 10.60 10.32 8.81
CA SER A 59 10.32 9.69 10.10
C SER A 59 8.92 10.01 10.64
N GLU A 60 8.32 11.13 10.23
CA GLU A 60 6.93 11.45 10.57
C GLU A 60 5.94 10.76 9.63
N VAL A 61 6.31 10.65 8.35
CA VAL A 61 5.47 10.03 7.32
C VAL A 61 5.45 8.50 7.46
N LEU A 62 6.62 7.92 7.66
CA LEU A 62 6.85 6.50 7.76
C LEU A 62 7.53 6.21 9.10
N PRO A 63 6.83 6.06 10.21
CA PRO A 63 7.45 5.67 11.48
C PRO A 63 8.05 4.25 11.43
N LEU A 64 9.23 4.06 12.04
CA LEU A 64 9.88 2.74 12.18
C LEU A 64 9.02 1.81 13.03
N ASP A 65 9.00 0.53 12.67
CA ASP A 65 8.29 -0.54 13.38
C ASP A 65 6.77 -0.34 13.49
N GLU A 66 6.20 0.63 12.77
CA GLU A 66 4.77 0.90 12.76
C GLU A 66 4.10 0.33 11.51
N ASP A 67 2.89 -0.20 11.70
CA ASP A 67 2.07 -0.80 10.68
C ASP A 67 1.18 0.26 10.01
N ILE A 68 1.59 0.69 8.83
CA ILE A 68 0.94 1.73 8.01
C ILE A 68 0.48 1.17 6.67
N ASP A 69 -0.54 1.80 6.10
CA ASP A 69 -1.11 1.39 4.82
C ASP A 69 -0.33 1.98 3.64
N PHE A 70 -0.17 1.17 2.60
CA PHE A 70 0.53 1.50 1.37
C PHE A 70 -0.24 1.00 0.17
N LEU A 71 -0.07 1.67 -0.97
CA LEU A 71 -0.61 1.20 -2.24
C LEU A 71 0.47 0.44 -3.02
N ILE A 72 0.15 -0.74 -3.53
CA ILE A 72 1.02 -1.45 -4.47
C ILE A 72 0.96 -0.75 -5.81
N ILE A 73 2.06 -0.15 -6.23
CA ILE A 73 2.19 0.45 -7.57
C ILE A 73 2.87 -0.49 -8.56
N ARG A 74 3.57 -1.51 -8.05
CA ARG A 74 4.23 -2.51 -8.87
C ARG A 74 4.17 -3.86 -8.17
N GLU A 75 3.70 -4.83 -8.93
CA GLU A 75 3.65 -6.23 -8.55
C GLU A 75 5.05 -6.84 -8.32
N GLN A 76 5.04 -8.14 -7.99
CA GLN A 76 6.23 -8.88 -7.63
C GLN A 76 7.19 -9.02 -8.81
N ASN A 77 8.39 -8.43 -8.71
CA ASN A 77 9.44 -8.63 -9.71
C ASN A 77 10.03 -10.05 -9.60
N ALA A 78 10.92 -10.43 -10.52
CA ALA A 78 11.56 -11.76 -10.56
C ALA A 78 12.28 -12.17 -9.24
N ASP A 79 12.63 -11.19 -8.41
CA ASP A 79 13.28 -11.37 -7.10
C ASP A 79 12.30 -11.47 -5.92
N GLY A 80 10.99 -11.37 -6.18
CA GLY A 80 9.99 -11.37 -5.11
C GLY A 80 9.67 -9.98 -4.52
N GLN A 81 10.38 -8.94 -4.94
CA GLN A 81 10.20 -7.56 -4.45
C GLN A 81 9.01 -6.85 -5.12
N VAL A 82 8.15 -6.26 -4.30
CA VAL A 82 7.03 -5.39 -4.71
C VAL A 82 7.38 -3.92 -4.47
N THR A 83 6.80 -3.01 -5.25
CA THR A 83 6.99 -1.57 -5.07
C THR A 83 5.73 -0.93 -4.53
N LEU A 84 5.90 -0.16 -3.46
CA LEU A 84 4.82 0.53 -2.76
C LEU A 84 4.89 2.03 -2.98
N SER A 85 3.74 2.68 -2.81
CA SER A 85 3.59 4.12 -2.78
C SER A 85 2.58 4.51 -1.72
N ARG A 86 2.98 5.46 -0.87
CA ARG A 86 2.06 6.05 0.12
C ARG A 86 1.33 7.23 -0.49
N ARG A 87 2.02 8.03 -1.30
CA ARG A 87 1.43 9.14 -2.07
C ARG A 87 0.18 8.72 -2.86
N GLN A 88 0.25 7.61 -3.58
CA GLN A 88 -0.89 7.14 -4.37
C GLN A 88 -2.06 6.65 -3.50
N LEU A 89 -1.78 6.16 -2.29
CA LEU A 89 -2.82 5.80 -1.33
C LEU A 89 -3.60 7.03 -0.88
N GLU A 90 -2.92 8.10 -0.48
CA GLU A 90 -3.56 9.36 -0.07
C GLU A 90 -4.40 9.93 -1.19
N ILE A 91 -3.86 9.94 -2.41
CA ILE A 91 -4.61 10.35 -3.61
C ILE A 91 -5.88 9.51 -3.74
N LYS A 92 -5.77 8.18 -3.67
CA LYS A 92 -6.92 7.28 -3.77
C LYS A 92 -7.97 7.55 -2.69
N GLN A 93 -7.56 7.72 -1.43
CA GLN A 93 -8.48 8.02 -0.33
C GLN A 93 -9.21 9.35 -0.54
N VAL A 94 -8.49 10.40 -0.98
CA VAL A 94 -9.10 11.70 -1.29
C VAL A 94 -10.08 11.58 -2.47
N TRP A 95 -9.74 10.82 -3.51
CA TRP A 95 -10.67 10.58 -4.64
C TRP A 95 -11.91 9.78 -4.23
N ASP A 96 -11.76 8.78 -3.36
CA ASP A 96 -12.86 7.97 -2.85
C ASP A 96 -13.83 8.82 -2.00
N ASP A 97 -13.29 9.64 -1.09
CA ASP A 97 -14.05 10.57 -0.26
C ASP A 97 -14.79 11.61 -1.12
N LEU A 98 -14.13 12.15 -2.16
CA LEU A 98 -14.77 13.06 -3.13
C LEU A 98 -15.88 12.38 -3.94
N MET A 99 -15.71 11.10 -4.32
CA MET A 99 -16.74 10.33 -5.02
C MET A 99 -17.93 10.05 -4.10
N GLU A 100 -17.70 9.66 -2.84
CA GLU A 100 -18.76 9.48 -1.84
C GLU A 100 -19.53 10.78 -1.59
N LEU A 101 -18.83 11.92 -1.53
CA LEU A 101 -19.47 13.23 -1.35
C LEU A 101 -20.32 13.62 -2.58
N GLN A 102 -19.84 13.29 -3.78
CA GLN A 102 -20.58 13.53 -5.03
C GLN A 102 -21.81 12.61 -5.15
N GLU A 103 -21.70 11.38 -4.66
CA GLU A 103 -22.79 10.39 -4.66
C GLU A 103 -23.84 10.69 -3.58
N ASN A 104 -23.42 11.06 -2.36
CA ASN A 104 -24.31 11.54 -1.29
C ASN A 104 -24.93 12.92 -1.60
N GLY A 105 -24.38 13.68 -2.55
CA GLY A 105 -24.97 14.92 -3.05
C GLY A 105 -26.14 14.74 -4.03
N LYS A 106 -26.53 13.51 -4.39
CA LYS A 106 -27.55 13.24 -5.41
C LYS A 106 -28.73 12.34 -5.01
N SER A 107 -28.89 12.01 -3.73
CA SER A 107 -30.06 11.26 -3.26
C SER A 107 -30.67 11.88 -2.00
N LEU A 108 -30.94 13.18 -2.08
CA LEU A 108 -32.13 13.73 -1.44
C LEU A 108 -33.09 14.12 -2.58
N ASP A 109 -34.32 13.62 -2.47
CA ASP A 109 -35.52 13.92 -3.27
C ASP A 109 -35.87 12.88 -4.37
N VAL A 110 -36.75 11.91 -4.06
CA VAL A 110 -38.23 12.01 -4.14
C VAL A 110 -38.92 10.91 -3.33
#